data_AF-A0A2S5R3A0-F1
#
_entry.id   AF-A0A2S5R3A0-F1
#
_cell.length_a   1.000
_cell.length_b   1.000
_cell.length_c   1.000
_cell.angle_alpha   90.00
_cell.angle_beta   90.00
_cell.angle_gamma   90.00
#
_symmetry.space_group_name_H-M   'P 1'
#
loop_
_entity.id
_entity.type
_entity.pdbx_description
1 polymer ?
#
loop_
_entity_poly.entity_id
_entity_poly.type
_entity_poly.pdbx_seq_one_letter_code
_entity_poly.pdbx_strand_id
1 'polypeptide(L)'
;MFGLFKKKQVGPTVEERLNTLETKLQEETEAKIQLEQELESASSELTVLREQVKEHEDKKNSTEPWVEVVGESIDPVRGIQIKLDWNDAFIQYLKENGITGKDEDTAIQKWLALLYHDLVDNLEQRIIDNSDKYENRASEYL
;
A
#
# COMPACT_ATOMS: atom_id res chain seq x y z
N MET A 1 33.58 -68.02 26.93
CA MET A 1 32.91 -67.14 27.91
C MET A 1 33.58 -65.77 27.82
N PHE A 2 32.77 -64.73 27.92
CA PHE A 2 32.99 -63.34 27.50
C PHE A 2 34.24 -62.61 28.01
N GLY A 3 34.82 -61.77 27.16
CA GLY A 3 35.72 -60.68 27.54
C GLY A 3 35.27 -59.37 26.89
N LEU A 4 34.16 -58.80 27.38
CA LEU A 4 33.58 -57.54 26.89
C LEU A 4 34.49 -56.37 27.32
N PHE A 5 35.42 -55.95 26.47
CA PHE A 5 36.18 -54.71 26.69
C PHE A 5 35.24 -53.51 26.55
N LYS A 6 34.77 -52.97 27.68
CA LYS A 6 34.09 -51.67 27.70
C LYS A 6 35.12 -50.58 27.41
N LYS A 7 35.10 -50.03 26.18
CA LYS A 7 35.80 -48.78 25.86
C LYS A 7 35.35 -47.71 26.87
N LYS A 8 36.27 -47.24 27.70
CA LYS A 8 36.05 -46.10 28.60
C LYS A 8 35.84 -44.89 27.68
N GLN A 9 34.63 -44.37 27.59
CA GLN A 9 34.40 -43.11 26.91
C GLN A 9 35.14 -42.03 27.70
N VAL A 10 36.23 -41.52 27.14
CA VAL A 10 36.93 -40.36 27.67
C VAL A 10 36.05 -39.18 27.31
N GLY A 11 35.47 -38.53 28.32
CA GLY A 11 34.67 -37.32 28.10
C GLY A 11 35.51 -36.17 27.55
N PRO A 12 34.89 -35.12 27.00
CA PRO A 12 35.62 -34.02 26.39
C PRO A 12 36.54 -33.36 27.41
N THR A 13 37.74 -33.03 26.94
CA THR A 13 38.76 -32.31 27.69
C THR A 13 38.27 -30.93 28.10
N VAL A 14 38.92 -30.31 29.09
CA VAL A 14 38.56 -28.95 29.53
C VAL A 14 38.65 -27.96 28.37
N GLU A 15 39.62 -28.13 27.50
CA GLU A 15 39.86 -27.29 26.32
C GLU A 15 38.77 -27.47 25.25
N GLU A 16 38.35 -28.70 24.96
CA GLU A 16 37.21 -28.95 24.06
C GLU A 16 35.90 -28.35 24.59
N ARG A 17 35.68 -28.42 25.92
CA ARG A 17 34.52 -27.76 26.55
C ARG A 17 34.62 -26.25 26.46
N LEU A 18 35.81 -25.67 26.64
CA LEU A 18 36.04 -24.23 26.55
C LEU A 18 35.72 -23.73 25.13
N ASN A 19 36.28 -24.36 24.10
CA ASN A 19 36.02 -24.02 22.70
C ASN A 19 34.54 -24.18 22.34
N THR A 20 33.88 -25.21 22.87
CA THR A 20 32.44 -25.42 22.66
C THR A 20 31.61 -24.30 23.28
N LEU A 21 31.99 -23.84 24.48
CA LEU A 21 31.30 -22.74 25.16
C LEU A 21 31.53 -21.40 24.43
N GLU A 22 32.74 -21.15 23.95
CA GLU A 22 33.05 -19.96 23.15
C GLU A 22 32.24 -19.92 21.86
N THR A 23 32.14 -21.06 21.16
CA THR A 23 31.34 -21.18 19.94
C THR A 23 29.86 -20.89 20.22
N LYS A 24 29.29 -21.50 21.25
CA LYS A 24 27.89 -21.27 21.63
C LYS A 24 27.63 -19.83 22.07
N LEU A 25 28.56 -19.24 22.83
CA LEU A 25 28.45 -17.85 23.23
C LEU A 25 28.46 -16.94 22.00
N GLN A 26 29.30 -17.23 21.01
CA GLN A 26 29.34 -16.48 19.77
C GLN A 26 28.03 -16.62 18.97
N GLU A 27 27.55 -17.85 18.77
CA GLU A 27 26.25 -18.10 18.12
C GLU A 27 25.10 -17.37 18.83
N GLU A 28 25.07 -17.38 20.17
CA GLU A 28 24.07 -16.66 20.95
C GLU A 28 24.19 -15.14 20.77
N THR A 29 25.41 -14.59 20.74
CA THR A 29 25.62 -13.16 20.49
C THR A 29 25.17 -12.76 19.09
N GLU A 30 25.44 -13.57 18.08
CA GLU A 30 25.03 -13.32 16.70
C GLU A 30 23.50 -13.39 16.55
N ALA A 31 22.87 -14.40 17.16
CA ALA A 31 21.41 -14.52 17.18
C ALA A 31 20.74 -13.35 17.90
N LYS A 32 21.33 -12.89 19.02
CA LYS A 32 20.83 -11.72 19.74
C LYS A 32 20.91 -10.45 18.89
N ILE A 33 22.03 -10.23 18.20
CA ILE A 33 22.20 -9.07 17.31
C ILE A 33 21.16 -9.09 16.19
N GLN A 34 20.89 -10.27 15.60
CA GLN A 34 19.87 -10.41 14.57
C GLN A 34 18.46 -10.07 15.10
N LEU A 35 18.10 -10.59 16.27
CA LEU A 35 16.81 -10.28 16.90
C LEU A 35 16.65 -8.80 17.24
N GLU A 36 17.71 -8.15 17.72
CA GLU A 36 17.70 -6.70 17.99
C GLU A 36 17.51 -5.89 16.69
N GLN A 37 18.12 -6.31 15.59
CA GLN A 37 17.94 -5.69 14.28
C GLN A 37 16.51 -5.85 13.73
N GLU A 38 15.94 -7.05 13.85
CA GLU A 38 14.56 -7.32 13.44
C GLU A 38 13.56 -6.51 14.28
N LEU A 39 13.78 -6.45 15.60
CA LEU A 39 12.95 -5.65 16.51
C LEU A 39 13.00 -4.16 16.15
N GLU A 40 14.19 -3.63 15.89
CA GLU A 40 14.37 -2.24 15.48
C GLU A 40 13.63 -1.96 14.16
N SER A 41 13.81 -2.83 13.16
CA SER A 41 13.12 -2.72 11.86
C SER A 41 11.60 -2.73 12.01
N ALA A 42 11.06 -3.69 12.78
CA ALA A 42 9.63 -3.80 13.02
C ALA A 42 9.09 -2.58 13.79
N SER A 43 9.86 -2.04 14.75
CA SER A 43 9.46 -0.86 15.51
C SER A 43 9.42 0.41 14.65
N SER A 44 10.36 0.54 13.72
CA SER A 44 10.40 1.62 12.75
C SER A 44 9.21 1.56 11.80
N GLU A 45 8.91 0.37 11.25
CA GLU A 45 7.74 0.15 10.40
C GLU A 45 6.43 0.48 11.13
N LEU A 46 6.29 0.03 12.38
CA LEU A 46 5.12 0.36 13.20
C LEU A 46 4.97 1.87 13.43
N THR A 47 6.07 2.59 13.56
CA THR A 47 6.04 4.05 13.73
C THR A 47 5.52 4.73 12.47
N VAL A 48 5.99 4.31 11.29
CA VAL A 48 5.51 4.82 10.00
C VAL A 48 4.02 4.53 9.82
N LEU A 49 3.59 3.29 10.07
CA LEU A 49 2.18 2.89 9.94
C LEU A 49 1.28 3.69 10.89
N ARG A 50 1.72 3.94 12.12
CA ARG A 50 0.96 4.76 13.08
C ARG A 50 0.78 6.19 12.61
N GLU A 51 1.82 6.79 12.05
CA GLU A 51 1.71 8.16 11.53
C GLU A 51 0.79 8.20 10.31
N GLN A 52 0.89 7.23 9.39
CA GLN A 52 -0.02 7.13 8.24
C GLN A 52 -1.49 6.97 8.67
N VAL A 53 -1.76 6.13 9.67
CA VAL A 53 -3.12 5.99 10.22
C VAL A 53 -3.60 7.30 10.83
N LYS A 54 -2.73 8.01 11.57
CA LYS A 54 -3.08 9.30 12.16
C LYS A 54 -3.36 10.36 11.09
N GLU A 55 -2.52 10.48 10.07
CA GLU A 55 -2.76 11.39 8.93
C GLU A 55 -4.08 11.08 8.22
N HIS A 56 -4.41 9.79 8.05
CA HIS A 56 -5.67 9.36 7.46
C HIS A 56 -6.87 9.76 8.33
N GLU A 57 -6.80 9.52 9.64
CA GLU A 57 -7.84 9.96 10.59
C GLU A 57 -7.98 11.48 10.64
N ASP A 58 -6.88 12.22 10.58
CA ASP A 58 -6.89 13.69 10.55
C ASP A 58 -7.62 14.20 9.29
N LYS A 59 -7.37 13.61 8.12
CA LYS A 59 -8.12 13.89 6.88
C LYS A 59 -9.61 13.53 7.00
N LYS A 60 -9.89 12.35 7.55
CA LYS A 60 -11.26 11.83 7.72
C LYS A 60 -12.10 12.73 8.63
N ASN A 61 -11.49 13.33 9.65
CA ASN A 61 -12.13 14.23 10.61
C ASN A 61 -12.00 15.72 10.24
N SER A 62 -11.31 16.05 9.15
CA SER A 62 -11.12 17.43 8.68
C SER A 62 -12.43 18.07 8.22
N THR A 63 -12.53 19.39 8.36
CA THR A 63 -13.62 20.18 7.78
C THR A 63 -13.39 20.51 6.30
N GLU A 64 -12.21 20.21 5.77
CA GLU A 64 -11.89 20.37 4.35
C GLU A 64 -12.42 19.16 3.56
N PRO A 65 -13.16 19.36 2.45
CA PRO A 65 -13.63 18.28 1.60
C PRO A 65 -12.47 17.38 1.13
N TRP A 66 -12.52 16.09 1.49
CA TRP A 66 -11.49 15.13 1.12
C TRP A 66 -12.11 13.82 0.60
N VAL A 67 -11.51 13.31 -0.48
CA VAL A 67 -11.79 12.01 -1.09
C VAL A 67 -10.49 11.43 -1.63
N GLU A 68 -10.29 10.12 -1.47
CA GLU A 68 -9.08 9.42 -1.91
C GLU A 68 -9.42 8.04 -2.49
N VAL A 69 -8.61 7.59 -3.44
CA VAL A 69 -8.68 6.21 -3.95
C VAL A 69 -7.91 5.30 -3.02
N VAL A 70 -8.61 4.41 -2.31
CA VAL A 70 -8.02 3.45 -1.36
C VAL A 70 -7.80 2.07 -1.98
N GLY A 71 -8.21 1.87 -3.23
CA GLY A 71 -7.89 0.66 -3.95
C GLY A 71 -8.48 0.62 -5.36
N GLU A 72 -7.85 -0.19 -6.20
CA GLU A 72 -8.32 -0.48 -7.55
C GLU A 72 -8.25 -1.98 -7.82
N SER A 73 -9.16 -2.47 -8.64
CA SER A 73 -9.11 -3.84 -9.15
C SER A 73 -9.75 -3.91 -10.53
N ILE A 74 -9.31 -4.86 -11.33
CA ILE A 74 -9.87 -5.11 -12.67
C ILE A 74 -10.66 -6.41 -12.59
N ASP A 75 -11.96 -6.30 -12.81
CA ASP A 75 -12.86 -7.44 -12.94
C ASP A 75 -13.12 -7.70 -14.44
N PRO A 76 -12.95 -8.94 -14.95
CA PRO A 76 -13.15 -9.26 -16.36
C PRO A 76 -14.58 -9.00 -16.89
N VAL A 77 -15.57 -8.98 -16.00
CA VAL A 77 -17.00 -8.82 -16.33
C VAL A 77 -17.49 -7.41 -15.99
N ARG A 78 -17.04 -6.87 -14.85
CA ARG A 78 -17.50 -5.60 -14.29
C ARG A 78 -16.57 -4.42 -14.61
N GLY A 79 -15.43 -4.68 -15.23
CA GLY A 79 -14.45 -3.65 -15.59
C GLY A 79 -13.64 -3.14 -14.39
N ILE A 80 -13.19 -1.90 -14.49
CA ILE A 80 -12.38 -1.25 -13.44
C ILE A 80 -13.27 -0.94 -12.23
N GLN A 81 -12.88 -1.45 -11.06
CA GLN A 81 -13.50 -1.16 -9.78
C GLN A 81 -12.55 -0.31 -8.95
N ILE A 82 -13.01 0.88 -8.57
CA ILE A 82 -12.28 1.81 -7.71
C ILE A 82 -12.98 1.82 -6.36
N LYS A 83 -12.18 1.72 -5.29
CA LYS A 83 -12.64 1.93 -3.92
C LYS A 83 -12.23 3.33 -3.50
N LEU A 84 -13.21 4.08 -3.03
CA LEU A 84 -13.02 5.44 -2.55
C LEU A 84 -13.22 5.47 -1.04
N ASP A 85 -12.48 6.35 -0.38
CA ASP A 85 -12.80 6.82 0.96
C ASP A 85 -12.96 8.34 0.94
N TRP A 86 -13.80 8.87 1.82
CA TRP A 86 -14.17 10.30 1.83
C TRP A 86 -14.55 10.76 3.23
N ASN A 87 -14.54 12.06 3.49
CA ASN A 87 -15.04 12.62 4.75
C ASN A 87 -16.44 13.27 4.63
N ASP A 88 -17.03 13.63 5.76
CA ASP A 88 -18.35 14.25 5.83
C ASP A 88 -18.37 15.62 5.14
N ALA A 89 -17.26 16.37 5.21
CA ALA A 89 -17.10 17.65 4.53
C ALA A 89 -17.22 17.50 3.00
N PHE A 90 -16.73 16.40 2.44
CA PHE A 90 -16.87 16.09 1.03
C PHE A 90 -18.32 15.82 0.64
N ILE A 91 -19.05 15.05 1.45
CA ILE A 91 -20.48 14.82 1.22
C ILE A 91 -21.27 16.13 1.31
N GLN A 92 -20.92 17.02 2.24
CA GLN A 92 -21.54 18.34 2.33
C GLN A 92 -21.24 19.20 1.09
N TYR A 93 -19.98 19.20 0.63
CA TYR A 93 -19.59 19.86 -0.62
C TYR A 93 -20.40 19.36 -1.82
N LEU A 94 -20.61 18.05 -1.96
CA LEU A 94 -21.45 17.49 -3.03
C LEU A 94 -22.89 18.02 -2.95
N LYS A 95 -23.49 18.03 -1.76
CA LYS A 95 -24.86 18.53 -1.54
C LYS A 95 -25.00 20.00 -1.93
N GLU A 96 -24.03 20.83 -1.55
CA GLU A 96 -24.00 22.26 -1.87
C GLU A 96 -23.92 22.52 -3.38
N ASN A 97 -23.28 21.61 -4.12
CA ASN A 97 -23.19 21.64 -5.58
C ASN A 97 -24.37 20.92 -6.28
N GLY A 98 -25.43 20.58 -5.54
CA GLY A 98 -26.63 19.94 -6.08
C GLY A 98 -26.49 18.44 -6.37
N ILE A 99 -25.35 17.83 -6.03
CA ILE A 99 -25.11 16.39 -6.17
C ILE A 99 -25.61 15.70 -4.91
N THR A 100 -26.79 15.08 -5.01
CA THR A 100 -27.44 14.39 -3.90
C THR A 100 -27.85 12.97 -4.27
N GLY A 101 -27.99 12.11 -3.25
CA GLY A 101 -28.38 10.70 -3.39
C GLY A 101 -29.30 10.28 -2.26
N LYS A 102 -29.88 9.09 -2.38
CA LYS A 102 -30.64 8.45 -1.28
C LYS A 102 -29.75 8.12 -0.08
N ASP A 103 -28.46 7.94 -0.33
CA ASP A 103 -27.37 7.68 0.59
C ASP A 103 -26.09 8.33 0.02
N GLU A 104 -25.03 8.35 0.82
CA GLU A 104 -23.74 8.94 0.46
C GLU A 104 -23.12 8.25 -0.74
N ASP A 105 -23.16 6.91 -0.78
CA ASP A 105 -22.65 6.12 -1.90
C ASP A 105 -23.27 6.54 -3.23
N THR A 106 -24.59 6.78 -3.24
CA THR A 106 -25.29 7.25 -4.43
C THR A 106 -24.83 8.66 -4.85
N ALA A 107 -24.53 9.54 -3.89
CA ALA A 107 -24.00 10.87 -4.20
C ALA A 107 -22.57 10.79 -4.78
N ILE A 108 -21.72 9.95 -4.20
CA ILE A 108 -20.36 9.67 -4.69
C ILE A 108 -20.40 9.08 -6.11
N GLN A 109 -21.26 8.09 -6.36
CA GLN A 109 -21.39 7.46 -7.67
C GLN A 109 -21.83 8.48 -8.74
N LYS A 110 -22.75 9.38 -8.42
CA LYS A 110 -23.16 10.46 -9.33
C LYS A 110 -22.02 11.42 -9.61
N TRP A 111 -21.30 11.85 -8.57
CA TRP A 111 -20.13 12.72 -8.73
C TRP A 111 -19.06 12.06 -9.62
N LEU A 112 -18.77 10.78 -9.38
CA LEU A 112 -17.80 10.04 -10.17
C LEU A 112 -18.23 9.90 -11.63
N ALA A 113 -19.51 9.64 -11.90
CA ALA A 113 -20.04 9.61 -13.26
C ALA A 113 -19.90 10.96 -13.97
N LEU A 114 -20.17 12.07 -13.27
CA LEU A 114 -19.97 13.42 -13.82
C LEU A 114 -18.49 13.69 -14.16
N LEU A 115 -17.57 13.27 -13.29
CA LEU A 115 -16.14 13.37 -13.58
C LEU A 115 -15.73 12.54 -14.81
N TYR A 116 -16.24 11.32 -14.94
CA TYR A 116 -15.94 10.48 -16.10
C TYR A 116 -16.48 11.10 -17.39
N HIS A 117 -17.70 11.66 -17.38
CA HIS A 117 -18.25 12.35 -18.53
C HIS A 117 -17.39 13.55 -18.94
N ASP A 118 -17.02 14.41 -17.99
CA ASP A 118 -16.15 15.56 -18.27
C ASP A 118 -14.78 15.12 -18.81
N LEU A 119 -14.19 14.07 -18.26
CA LEU A 119 -12.91 13.51 -18.75
C LEU A 119 -13.01 13.00 -20.19
N VAL A 120 -14.08 12.28 -20.52
CA VAL A 120 -14.32 11.73 -21.87
C VAL A 120 -14.58 12.85 -22.86
N ASP A 121 -15.46 13.79 -22.53
CA ASP A 121 -15.81 14.92 -23.40
C ASP A 121 -14.56 15.77 -23.73
N ASN A 122 -13.73 16.04 -22.72
CA ASN A 122 -12.47 16.76 -22.91
C ASN A 122 -11.45 15.98 -23.76
N LEU A 123 -11.42 14.65 -23.65
CA LEU A 123 -10.54 13.82 -24.48
C LEU A 123 -11.00 13.79 -25.94
N GLU A 124 -12.31 13.67 -26.17
CA GLU A 124 -12.90 13.69 -27.51
C GLU A 124 -12.68 15.03 -28.20
N GLN A 125 -12.89 16.16 -27.51
CA GLN A 125 -12.61 17.48 -28.07
C GLN A 125 -11.15 17.63 -28.50
N ARG A 126 -10.20 17.16 -27.68
CA ARG A 126 -8.76 17.18 -28.04
C ARG A 126 -8.44 16.32 -29.26
N ILE A 127 -9.16 15.23 -29.49
CA ILE A 127 -8.98 14.38 -30.67
C ILE A 127 -9.51 15.09 -31.91
N ILE A 128 -10.69 15.70 -31.82
CA ILE A 128 -11.32 16.47 -32.91
C ILE A 128 -10.44 17.66 -33.30
N ASP A 129 -10.02 18.48 -32.33
CA ASP A 129 -9.17 19.66 -32.58
C ASP A 129 -7.83 19.30 -33.24
N ASN A 130 -7.26 18.15 -32.86
CA ASN A 130 -6.04 17.65 -33.49
C ASN A 130 -6.32 17.15 -34.92
N SER A 131 -7.43 16.45 -35.16
CA SER A 131 -7.82 15.99 -36.49
C SER A 131 -7.99 17.15 -37.49
N ASP A 132 -8.71 18.20 -37.09
CA ASP A 132 -8.94 19.38 -37.93
C ASP A 132 -7.64 20.13 -38.26
N LYS A 133 -6.66 20.08 -37.35
CA LYS A 133 -5.33 20.66 -37.56
C LYS A 133 -4.51 19.90 -38.61
N TYR A 134 -4.73 18.59 -38.76
CA TYR A 134 -4.05 17.79 -39.78
C TYR A 134 -4.73 17.88 -41.14
N GLU A 135 -6.07 17.98 -41.21
CA GLU A 135 -6.80 18.18 -42.47
C GLU A 135 -6.56 19.57 -43.09
N ASN A 136 -6.50 20.62 -42.26
CA ASN A 136 -6.21 21.98 -42.75
C ASN A 136 -4.78 22.11 -43.29
N ARG A 137 -3.79 21.46 -42.64
CA ARG A 137 -2.39 21.47 -43.14
C ARG A 137 -2.21 20.65 -44.41
N ALA A 138 -2.96 19.56 -44.60
CA ALA A 138 -2.91 18.79 -45.85
C ALA A 138 -3.49 19.58 -47.03
N SER A 139 -4.49 20.42 -46.78
CA SER A 139 -5.14 21.27 -47.78
C SER A 139 -4.30 22.48 -48.20
N GLU A 140 -3.33 22.91 -47.39
CA GLU A 140 -2.38 23.98 -47.75
C GLU A 140 -1.32 23.54 -48.79
N TYR A 141 -1.23 22.25 -49.10
CA TYR A 141 -0.26 21.68 -50.05
C TYR A 141 -0.89 21.18 -51.36
N LEU A 142 -2.19 21.42 -51.59
CA LEU A 142 -2.90 21.15 -52.85
C LEU A 142 -3.32 22.46 -53.52
#